data_AF-A0A956FNT9-F1
#
_entry.id   AF-A0A956FNT9-F1
#
_cell.length_a   1.000
_cell.length_b   1.000
_cell.length_c   1.000
_cell.angle_alpha   90.00
_cell.angle_beta   90.00
_cell.angle_gamma   90.00
#
_symmetry.space_group_name_H-M   'P 1'
#
loop_
_entity.id
_entity.type
_entity.pdbx_description
1 polymer ?
#
loop_
_entity_poly.entity_id
_entity_poly.type
_entity_poly.pdbx_seq_one_letter_code
_entity_poly.pdbx_strand_id
1 'polypeptide(L)'
;MRRLLSACALASVLSFACGDDQATTAATSATSTSTSSSSSSSSSSSSATTSPESTSSASDSATTDATSTTDTSTGSTGTTASTGSGTTAPDTTTTGSTTDMTTGSTSDGTTGGDLPFTCQDDSECVLLNDCCSCGPAHVDEDQPPCDIQCLQPTCDSIGLAKAKAVCRFGRCAFEKVTCNPLGVTCKALPPECEFGDVPSVVDDGNGKCWTGYCVPAEACDWVPECAYCGVDMTCVTKLQKGPFQVCEPKPVACGEDPVTCACADIICESSPPHVVCKDLNDSLGCECPNC
;
A
#
# COMPACT_ATOMS: atom_id res chain seq x y z
N MET A 1 21.63 -38.31 -7.84
CA MET A 1 22.34 -37.15 -7.28
C MET A 1 22.09 -37.13 -5.78
N ARG A 2 23.16 -37.07 -4.99
CA ARG A 2 23.19 -37.37 -3.55
C ARG A 2 22.57 -36.22 -2.74
N ARG A 3 21.64 -36.57 -1.85
CA ARG A 3 21.06 -35.67 -0.84
C ARG A 3 22.07 -35.44 0.28
N LEU A 4 22.48 -34.19 0.50
CA LEU A 4 23.20 -33.75 1.69
C LEU A 4 22.16 -33.25 2.70
N LEU A 5 21.89 -34.06 3.72
CA LEU A 5 21.23 -33.61 4.95
C LEU A 5 22.27 -32.82 5.76
N SER A 6 22.02 -31.52 5.96
CA SER A 6 22.76 -30.71 6.94
C SER A 6 21.94 -30.65 8.23
N ALA A 7 22.42 -31.36 9.25
CA ALA A 7 21.86 -31.35 10.59
C ALA A 7 22.37 -30.10 11.32
N CYS A 8 21.48 -29.16 11.63
CA CYS A 8 21.78 -28.05 12.53
C CYS A 8 21.63 -28.56 13.97
N ALA A 9 22.77 -28.79 14.63
CA ALA A 9 22.85 -29.25 15.99
C ALA A 9 22.53 -28.11 16.98
N LEU A 10 21.52 -28.35 17.82
CA LEU A 10 21.23 -27.59 19.02
C LEU A 10 22.37 -27.76 20.04
N ALA A 11 23.10 -26.68 20.32
CA ALA A 11 24.01 -26.61 21.47
C ALA A 11 23.44 -25.63 22.50
N SER A 12 22.73 -26.18 23.49
CA SER A 12 22.46 -25.52 24.77
C SER A 12 23.72 -25.56 25.63
N VAL A 13 24.25 -24.39 26.02
CA VAL A 13 25.21 -24.29 27.13
C VAL A 13 24.72 -23.22 28.10
N LEU A 14 24.41 -23.71 29.29
CA LEU A 14 24.05 -22.97 30.50
C LEU A 14 25.32 -22.65 31.31
N SER A 15 25.32 -21.45 31.88
CA SER A 15 25.85 -21.08 33.22
C SER A 15 27.28 -20.56 33.41
N PHE A 16 27.37 -19.77 34.49
CA PHE A 16 28.50 -19.12 35.21
C PHE A 16 28.85 -17.70 34.72
N ALA A 17 29.14 -16.69 35.56
CA ALA A 17 28.98 -16.37 36.99
C ALA A 17 29.57 -14.95 37.17
N CYS A 18 29.24 -14.27 38.27
CA CYS A 18 29.74 -12.95 38.69
C CYS A 18 31.27 -12.75 38.61
N GLY A 19 31.69 -11.51 38.38
CA GLY A 19 33.07 -11.06 38.55
C GLY A 19 33.21 -9.54 38.38
N ASP A 20 33.11 -8.82 39.49
CA ASP A 20 33.47 -7.41 39.69
C ASP A 20 35.00 -7.17 39.61
N ASP A 21 35.35 -5.88 39.52
CA ASP A 21 36.62 -5.21 39.88
C ASP A 21 37.73 -4.95 38.84
N GLN A 22 37.69 -3.69 38.37
CA GLN A 22 38.75 -2.65 38.39
C GLN A 22 40.07 -2.75 37.61
N ALA A 23 40.28 -1.76 36.73
CA ALA A 23 41.37 -0.74 36.73
C ALA A 23 41.21 0.15 35.48
N THR A 24 40.74 1.40 35.56
CA THR A 24 41.46 2.67 35.87
C THR A 24 42.71 2.94 35.03
N THR A 25 42.63 3.92 34.12
CA THR A 25 43.60 5.02 33.77
C THR A 25 42.96 5.85 32.62
N ALA A 26 42.36 7.04 32.86
CA ALA A 26 42.91 8.41 32.69
C ALA A 26 43.60 8.67 31.32
N ALA A 27 43.45 9.75 30.55
CA ALA A 27 42.83 11.09 30.60
C ALA A 27 42.75 11.56 29.12
N THR A 28 41.89 12.47 28.63
CA THR A 28 41.97 13.93 28.84
C THR A 28 40.83 14.62 28.06
N SER A 29 40.30 15.63 28.74
CA SER A 29 39.33 16.68 28.45
C SER A 29 39.25 17.29 27.04
N ALA A 30 38.01 17.64 26.64
CA ALA A 30 37.70 18.97 26.12
C ALA A 30 36.30 19.40 26.60
N THR A 31 36.30 20.40 27.47
CA THR A 31 35.16 21.09 28.06
C THR A 31 34.61 22.11 27.06
N SER A 32 33.29 22.22 26.94
CA SER A 32 32.65 23.45 26.50
C SER A 32 31.37 23.66 27.31
N THR A 33 31.54 24.52 28.30
CA THR A 33 30.54 25.09 29.19
C THR A 33 29.91 26.29 28.50
N SER A 34 28.59 26.32 28.39
CA SER A 34 27.84 27.56 28.15
C SER A 34 26.68 27.63 29.12
N THR A 35 26.84 28.54 30.08
CA THR A 35 25.98 28.78 31.23
C THR A 35 25.06 29.97 30.93
N SER A 36 23.77 29.76 31.16
CA SER A 36 22.73 30.66 31.70
C SER A 36 22.54 32.08 31.14
N SER A 37 21.28 32.41 30.87
CA SER A 37 20.66 33.65 31.35
C SER A 37 19.13 33.49 31.49
N SER A 38 18.67 33.69 32.71
CA SER A 38 17.29 33.77 33.19
C SER A 38 16.60 35.06 32.72
N SER A 39 15.25 35.11 32.74
CA SER A 39 14.44 36.17 33.44
C SER A 39 12.95 36.19 33.02
N SER A 40 12.10 35.79 33.98
CA SER A 40 11.01 36.61 34.57
C SER A 40 9.67 36.87 33.84
N SER A 41 8.59 36.38 34.49
CA SER A 41 7.39 37.13 34.95
C SER A 41 6.31 37.49 33.89
N SER A 42 4.99 37.43 34.07
CA SER A 42 4.10 37.49 35.25
C SER A 42 2.64 37.06 34.88
N SER A 43 1.88 36.54 35.85
CA SER A 43 0.43 36.77 36.15
C SER A 43 -0.60 36.94 35.01
N SER A 44 -1.78 36.31 35.02
CA SER A 44 -2.87 36.61 35.96
C SER A 44 -4.07 35.66 35.84
N SER A 45 -4.72 35.47 36.98
CA SER A 45 -5.97 34.79 37.29
C SER A 45 -7.19 35.24 36.48
N SER A 46 -8.19 34.37 36.32
CA SER A 46 -9.63 34.71 36.50
C SER A 46 -10.49 33.44 36.58
N SER A 47 -11.09 33.23 37.74
CA SER A 47 -12.24 32.35 37.97
C SER A 47 -13.52 33.20 37.99
N ALA A 48 -14.60 32.75 37.35
CA ALA A 48 -16.01 32.93 37.78
C ALA A 48 -16.91 32.09 36.83
N THR A 49 -17.75 31.15 37.30
CA THR A 49 -19.18 31.32 37.72
C THR A 49 -20.04 31.90 36.58
N THR A 50 -21.12 31.31 36.06
CA THR A 50 -22.39 30.87 36.69
C THR A 50 -23.30 30.18 35.64
N SER A 51 -23.94 29.08 36.06
CA SER A 51 -25.36 28.67 35.91
C SER A 51 -26.15 28.62 34.56
N PRO A 52 -27.22 27.79 34.53
CA PRO A 52 -27.96 27.38 33.33
C PRO A 52 -29.23 28.21 33.11
N GLU A 53 -29.74 28.24 31.88
CA GLU A 53 -31.16 28.56 31.66
C GLU A 53 -31.74 27.87 30.43
N SER A 54 -32.93 27.32 30.67
CA SER A 54 -33.81 26.57 29.79
C SER A 54 -34.42 27.44 28.69
N THR A 55 -34.87 26.83 27.59
CA THR A 55 -36.15 27.21 26.99
C THR A 55 -36.74 26.07 26.15
N SER A 56 -37.89 25.59 26.64
CA SER A 56 -38.84 24.72 25.97
C SER A 56 -39.57 25.43 24.83
N SER A 57 -40.09 24.68 23.86
CA SER A 57 -41.46 24.76 23.28
C SER A 57 -41.53 23.81 22.08
N ALA A 58 -42.32 22.72 22.16
CA ALA A 58 -43.72 22.59 21.72
C ALA A 58 -43.80 22.38 20.18
N SER A 59 -44.06 21.15 19.75
CA SER A 59 -45.40 20.61 19.40
C SER A 59 -45.95 21.19 18.10
N ASP A 60 -46.07 20.35 17.07
CA ASP A 60 -47.35 20.24 16.35
C ASP A 60 -47.47 18.93 15.56
N SER A 61 -48.67 18.37 15.69
CA SER A 61 -49.20 17.17 15.04
C SER A 61 -49.98 17.56 13.79
N ALA A 62 -49.90 16.77 12.72
CA ALA A 62 -51.01 16.42 11.82
C ALA A 62 -50.52 15.32 10.85
N THR A 63 -51.08 14.10 10.79
CA THR A 63 -52.32 13.70 10.06
C THR A 63 -52.23 14.12 8.58
N THR A 64 -52.37 13.30 7.53
CA THR A 64 -53.42 12.30 7.24
C THR A 64 -53.06 11.60 5.91
N ASP A 65 -53.31 10.30 5.85
CA ASP A 65 -53.92 9.50 4.78
C ASP A 65 -53.59 9.58 3.26
N ALA A 66 -53.74 8.36 2.71
CA ALA A 66 -54.27 7.98 1.39
C ALA A 66 -53.30 7.91 0.20
N THR A 67 -53.44 7.00 -0.76
CA THR A 67 -54.21 5.76 -0.97
C THR A 67 -53.76 5.26 -2.36
N SER A 68 -53.58 3.95 -2.50
CA SER A 68 -53.68 3.10 -3.70
C SER A 68 -53.46 3.68 -5.10
N THR A 69 -52.61 3.03 -5.90
CA THR A 69 -53.09 2.46 -7.18
C THR A 69 -52.20 1.32 -7.69
N THR A 70 -52.88 0.21 -7.97
CA THR A 70 -52.53 -0.98 -8.74
C THR A 70 -52.20 -0.61 -10.19
N ASP A 71 -51.25 -1.31 -10.85
CA ASP A 71 -51.54 -2.13 -12.04
C ASP A 71 -50.26 -2.67 -12.74
N THR A 72 -50.15 -4.00 -12.71
CA THR A 72 -49.95 -4.92 -13.84
C THR A 72 -49.50 -4.33 -15.19
N SER A 73 -48.40 -4.85 -15.76
CA SER A 73 -48.35 -5.25 -17.18
C SER A 73 -47.18 -6.16 -17.54
N THR A 74 -47.58 -7.22 -18.25
CA THR A 74 -46.89 -8.32 -18.91
C THR A 74 -46.01 -7.91 -20.10
N GLY A 75 -44.88 -8.63 -20.25
CA GLY A 75 -44.19 -9.13 -21.46
C GLY A 75 -44.16 -8.35 -22.79
N SER A 76 -42.97 -8.30 -23.42
CA SER A 76 -42.74 -8.89 -24.76
C SER A 76 -41.31 -8.71 -25.28
N THR A 77 -40.85 -9.77 -25.93
CA THR A 77 -39.74 -9.93 -26.90
C THR A 77 -39.65 -8.83 -27.96
N GLY A 78 -38.44 -8.54 -28.44
CA GLY A 78 -38.22 -7.73 -29.65
C GLY A 78 -36.76 -7.60 -30.07
N THR A 79 -36.30 -8.54 -30.88
CA THR A 79 -35.05 -8.49 -31.66
C THR A 79 -35.21 -7.54 -32.84
N THR A 80 -34.30 -6.58 -33.04
CA THR A 80 -34.11 -5.97 -34.37
C THR A 80 -32.67 -5.47 -34.57
N ALA A 81 -32.00 -6.12 -35.51
CA ALA A 81 -30.78 -5.63 -36.16
C ALA A 81 -31.13 -4.42 -37.05
N SER A 82 -30.22 -3.45 -37.14
CA SER A 82 -30.30 -2.41 -38.17
C SER A 82 -28.91 -2.12 -38.73
N THR A 83 -28.65 -2.69 -39.90
CA THR A 83 -27.61 -2.35 -40.87
C THR A 83 -27.90 -0.98 -41.49
N GLY A 84 -26.97 -0.03 -41.36
CA GLY A 84 -26.96 1.22 -42.11
C GLY A 84 -25.76 1.29 -43.04
N SER A 85 -25.99 1.07 -44.34
CA SER A 85 -25.07 1.40 -45.43
C SER A 85 -25.42 2.77 -46.02
N GLY A 86 -24.38 3.53 -46.35
CA GLY A 86 -24.40 4.55 -47.41
C GLY A 86 -24.09 5.96 -46.94
N THR A 87 -22.98 6.57 -47.40
CA THR A 87 -22.96 7.41 -48.62
C THR A 87 -21.54 7.97 -48.83
N THR A 88 -21.18 8.14 -50.10
CA THR A 88 -19.87 8.46 -50.67
C THR A 88 -19.72 9.97 -50.96
N ALA A 89 -18.54 10.55 -50.63
CA ALA A 89 -17.81 11.69 -51.24
C ALA A 89 -18.41 13.14 -51.23
N PRO A 90 -17.63 14.23 -51.50
CA PRO A 90 -16.18 14.36 -51.80
C PRO A 90 -15.38 15.42 -50.99
N ASP A 91 -14.06 15.38 -51.18
CA ASP A 91 -13.01 16.42 -51.12
C ASP A 91 -13.19 17.71 -50.30
N THR A 92 -12.23 17.96 -49.41
CA THR A 92 -11.72 19.32 -49.18
C THR A 92 -10.22 19.28 -48.86
N THR A 93 -9.42 19.73 -49.83
CA THR A 93 -8.03 20.14 -49.69
C THR A 93 -7.85 21.20 -48.60
N THR A 94 -6.92 20.97 -47.66
CA THR A 94 -6.23 22.06 -46.95
C THR A 94 -4.77 21.68 -46.74
N THR A 95 -3.93 22.28 -47.59
CA THR A 95 -2.49 22.37 -47.46
C THR A 95 -2.16 23.34 -46.32
N GLY A 96 -1.40 22.90 -45.31
CA GLY A 96 -0.99 23.80 -44.23
C GLY A 96 -0.02 23.21 -43.22
N SER A 97 1.26 23.48 -43.45
CA SER A 97 2.35 23.62 -42.46
C SER A 97 2.73 22.41 -41.60
N THR A 98 3.72 21.68 -42.11
CA THR A 98 4.77 21.00 -41.35
C THR A 98 5.38 21.92 -40.30
N THR A 99 5.17 21.59 -39.03
CA THR A 99 6.07 22.00 -37.94
C THR A 99 6.45 20.74 -37.20
N ASP A 100 7.71 20.36 -37.34
CA ASP A 100 8.35 19.23 -36.69
C ASP A 100 8.17 19.32 -35.17
N MET A 101 7.33 18.43 -34.62
CA MET A 101 7.39 18.08 -33.21
C MET A 101 8.10 16.74 -33.09
N THR A 102 9.33 16.85 -32.64
CA THR A 102 10.24 15.84 -32.14
C THR A 102 9.52 14.69 -31.44
N THR A 103 9.74 13.49 -31.97
CA THR A 103 9.67 12.17 -31.32
C THR A 103 9.49 12.21 -29.81
N GLY A 104 8.24 12.03 -29.37
CA GLY A 104 7.98 11.47 -28.05
C GLY A 104 8.32 9.98 -28.10
N SER A 105 9.35 9.59 -27.35
CA SER A 105 9.69 8.19 -27.13
C SER A 105 8.53 7.53 -26.39
N THR A 106 7.63 6.88 -27.13
CA THR A 106 6.84 5.80 -26.57
C THR A 106 7.84 4.70 -26.22
N SER A 107 8.12 4.53 -24.93
CA SER A 107 8.73 3.31 -24.42
C SER A 107 7.73 2.19 -24.68
N ASP A 108 7.81 1.62 -25.88
CA ASP A 108 7.18 0.34 -26.21
C ASP A 108 7.81 -0.69 -25.26
N GLY A 109 7.15 -0.91 -24.12
CA GLY A 109 7.47 -2.00 -23.22
C GLY A 109 7.34 -3.29 -24.01
N THR A 110 8.46 -3.95 -24.26
CA THR A 110 8.53 -5.22 -24.98
C THR A 110 7.79 -6.29 -24.17
N THR A 111 6.51 -6.46 -24.51
CA THR A 111 5.59 -7.39 -23.85
C THR A 111 5.84 -8.79 -24.39
N GLY A 112 6.37 -9.70 -23.56
CA GLY A 112 6.27 -11.15 -23.82
C GLY A 112 7.56 -11.96 -23.95
N GLY A 113 8.71 -11.48 -23.47
CA GLY A 113 9.86 -12.34 -23.19
C GLY A 113 9.89 -12.67 -21.69
N ASP A 114 10.20 -13.91 -21.32
CA ASP A 114 10.46 -14.36 -19.94
C ASP A 114 10.90 -13.19 -19.05
N LEU A 115 10.15 -12.85 -18.01
CA LEU A 115 10.50 -11.81 -17.05
C LEU A 115 11.87 -12.20 -16.46
N PRO A 116 12.98 -11.61 -16.92
CA PRO A 116 14.28 -12.30 -16.85
C PRO A 116 14.91 -12.20 -15.46
N PHE A 117 14.28 -11.43 -14.57
CA PHE A 117 14.81 -11.10 -13.26
C PHE A 117 13.91 -11.67 -12.18
N THR A 118 14.29 -12.84 -11.65
CA THR A 118 13.69 -13.40 -10.44
C THR A 118 14.65 -13.24 -9.29
N CYS A 119 14.19 -12.67 -8.18
CA CYS A 119 14.99 -12.60 -6.97
C CYS A 119 14.90 -13.93 -6.17
N GLN A 120 15.97 -14.28 -5.47
CA GLN A 120 16.06 -15.36 -4.51
C GLN A 120 16.09 -14.83 -3.08
N ASP A 121 16.67 -13.65 -2.86
CA ASP A 121 16.73 -12.99 -1.57
C ASP A 121 16.65 -11.46 -1.67
N ASP A 122 16.44 -10.80 -0.54
CA ASP A 122 16.22 -9.34 -0.48
C ASP A 122 17.41 -8.52 -0.99
N SER A 123 18.63 -9.09 -1.05
CA SER A 123 19.82 -8.37 -1.51
C SER A 123 19.87 -8.20 -3.03
N GLU A 124 19.07 -8.96 -3.77
CA GLU A 124 18.89 -8.84 -5.22
C GLU A 124 17.83 -7.79 -5.59
N CYS A 125 17.17 -7.20 -4.59
CA CYS A 125 16.16 -6.17 -4.77
C CYS A 125 16.66 -4.82 -4.28
N VAL A 126 16.50 -3.80 -5.11
CA VAL A 126 16.83 -2.42 -4.79
C VAL A 126 15.59 -1.54 -4.93
N LEU A 127 15.46 -0.56 -4.04
CA LEU A 127 14.44 0.46 -4.18
C LEU A 127 14.98 1.57 -5.08
N LEU A 128 14.37 1.75 -6.25
CA LEU A 128 14.57 2.93 -7.07
C LEU A 128 13.95 4.11 -6.34
N ASN A 129 14.76 5.09 -5.98
CA ASN A 129 14.32 6.33 -5.35
C ASN A 129 15.04 7.51 -5.99
N ASP A 130 14.80 7.69 -7.29
CA ASP A 130 15.30 8.81 -8.05
C ASP A 130 14.16 9.82 -8.31
N CYS A 131 14.42 10.80 -9.16
CA CYS A 131 13.46 11.87 -9.47
C CYS A 131 12.38 11.47 -10.47
N CYS A 132 12.54 10.32 -11.12
CA CYS A 132 11.70 9.84 -12.22
C CYS A 132 10.89 8.61 -11.81
N SER A 133 11.41 7.81 -10.90
CA SER A 133 10.86 6.52 -10.50
C SER A 133 10.92 6.33 -9.00
N CYS A 134 9.86 5.70 -8.48
CA CYS A 134 9.82 5.11 -7.16
C CYS A 134 9.27 3.70 -7.29
N GLY A 135 10.09 2.69 -7.04
CA GLY A 135 9.66 1.31 -7.21
C GLY A 135 10.72 0.29 -6.84
N PRO A 136 10.33 -0.92 -6.40
CA PRO A 136 11.24 -2.02 -6.25
C PRO A 136 11.69 -2.49 -7.65
N ALA A 137 12.98 -2.73 -7.81
CA ALA A 137 13.57 -3.26 -9.04
C ALA A 137 14.61 -4.33 -8.69
N HIS A 138 14.90 -5.20 -9.65
CA HIS A 138 16.02 -6.12 -9.51
C HIS A 138 17.36 -5.38 -9.71
N VAL A 139 18.42 -5.83 -9.04
CA VAL A 139 19.76 -5.21 -9.18
C VAL A 139 20.33 -5.23 -10.60
N ASP A 140 19.95 -6.24 -11.38
CA ASP A 140 20.37 -6.44 -12.77
C ASP A 140 19.41 -5.80 -13.80
N GLU A 141 18.33 -5.17 -13.35
CA GLU A 141 17.37 -4.50 -14.22
C GLU A 141 17.95 -3.17 -14.72
N ASP A 142 17.96 -2.98 -16.04
CA ASP A 142 18.41 -1.72 -16.65
C ASP A 142 17.46 -0.58 -16.28
N GLN A 143 17.90 0.29 -15.39
CA GLN A 143 17.12 1.44 -14.95
C GLN A 143 17.08 2.52 -16.05
N PRO A 144 15.90 3.08 -16.36
CA PRO A 144 15.81 4.18 -17.31
C PRO A 144 16.61 5.38 -16.79
N PRO A 145 17.39 6.07 -17.64
CA PRO A 145 18.15 7.23 -17.22
C PRO A 145 17.20 8.33 -16.75
N CYS A 146 17.47 8.87 -15.56
CA CYS A 146 16.73 10.00 -15.01
C CYS A 146 17.53 11.29 -15.19
N ASP A 147 17.21 12.05 -16.25
CA ASP A 147 17.93 13.29 -16.61
C ASP A 147 17.47 14.54 -15.84
N ILE A 148 16.47 14.41 -14.96
CA ILE A 148 15.93 15.53 -14.16
C ILE A 148 16.51 15.54 -12.75
N GLN A 149 16.83 16.75 -12.27
CA GLN A 149 17.18 16.98 -10.87
C GLN A 149 15.96 17.49 -10.11
N CYS A 150 15.50 16.72 -9.13
CA CYS A 150 14.41 17.06 -8.23
C CYS A 150 14.96 17.58 -6.90
N LEU A 151 14.17 18.41 -6.22
CA LEU A 151 14.50 18.88 -4.87
C LEU A 151 14.36 17.77 -3.83
N GLN A 152 13.51 16.78 -4.11
CA GLN A 152 13.22 15.64 -3.25
C GLN A 152 12.94 14.41 -4.13
N PRO A 153 13.52 13.24 -3.81
CA PRO A 153 13.26 11.98 -4.52
C PRO A 153 11.77 11.60 -4.54
N THR A 154 11.39 10.79 -5.54
CA THR A 154 9.99 10.44 -5.77
C THR A 154 9.41 9.64 -4.61
N CYS A 155 10.10 8.63 -4.07
CA CYS A 155 9.57 7.83 -2.96
C CYS A 155 9.35 8.68 -1.72
N ASP A 156 10.22 9.65 -1.47
CA ASP A 156 10.09 10.53 -0.32
C ASP A 156 8.82 11.38 -0.43
N SER A 157 8.47 11.82 -1.65
CA SER A 157 7.30 12.66 -1.90
C SER A 157 5.96 11.93 -1.66
N ILE A 158 5.94 10.61 -1.83
CA ILE A 158 4.75 9.76 -1.63
C ILE A 158 4.77 9.01 -0.29
N GLY A 159 5.64 9.40 0.65
CA GLY A 159 5.67 8.80 1.99
C GLY A 159 6.36 7.43 2.07
N LEU A 160 7.07 7.01 1.01
CA LEU A 160 7.85 5.79 0.94
C LEU A 160 9.35 6.01 1.21
N ALA A 161 9.74 7.13 1.83
CA ALA A 161 11.15 7.45 2.16
C ALA A 161 11.88 6.37 2.97
N LYS A 162 11.13 5.56 3.72
CA LYS A 162 11.64 4.48 4.58
C LYS A 162 11.30 3.09 4.06
N ALA A 163 10.64 3.00 2.90
CA ALA A 163 10.34 1.72 2.28
C ALA A 163 11.64 1.03 1.88
N LYS A 164 11.60 -0.30 1.80
CA LYS A 164 12.67 -1.11 1.23
C LYS A 164 12.10 -1.98 0.12
N ALA A 165 12.95 -2.39 -0.80
CA ALA A 165 12.62 -3.48 -1.70
C ALA A 165 13.00 -4.81 -1.03
N VAL A 166 12.13 -5.81 -1.15
CA VAL A 166 12.31 -7.16 -0.61
C VAL A 166 11.95 -8.18 -1.68
N CYS A 167 12.54 -9.35 -1.60
CA CYS A 167 12.23 -10.44 -2.50
C CYS A 167 11.01 -11.21 -2.02
N ARG A 168 9.90 -11.10 -2.76
CA ARG A 168 8.65 -11.80 -2.45
C ARG A 168 8.20 -12.62 -3.64
N PHE A 169 8.13 -13.93 -3.42
CA PHE A 169 7.64 -14.90 -4.40
C PHE A 169 8.41 -14.87 -5.74
N GLY A 170 9.71 -14.58 -5.68
CA GLY A 170 10.57 -14.47 -6.84
C GLY A 170 10.53 -13.10 -7.53
N ARG A 171 9.86 -12.10 -6.96
CA ARG A 171 9.78 -10.73 -7.50
C ARG A 171 10.20 -9.70 -6.47
N CYS A 172 10.84 -8.64 -6.91
CA CYS A 172 11.10 -7.50 -6.06
C CYS A 172 9.78 -6.75 -5.80
N ALA A 173 9.49 -6.51 -4.53
CA ALA A 173 8.28 -5.83 -4.08
C ALA A 173 8.62 -4.88 -2.92
N PHE A 174 7.71 -3.97 -2.61
CA PHE A 174 7.86 -3.13 -1.42
C PHE A 174 7.75 -3.97 -0.13
N GLU A 175 8.61 -3.67 0.84
CA GLU A 175 8.40 -4.04 2.25
C GLU A 175 7.08 -3.38 2.68
N LYS A 176 6.18 -4.20 3.26
CA LYS A 176 4.84 -3.75 3.57
C LYS A 176 4.84 -2.65 4.63
N VAL A 177 4.21 -1.53 4.31
CA VAL A 177 3.93 -0.44 5.25
C VAL A 177 2.50 -0.57 5.80
N THR A 178 2.28 -0.06 7.01
CA THR A 178 0.96 -0.12 7.63
C THR A 178 0.01 0.88 6.97
N CYS A 179 -1.07 0.39 6.41
CA CYS A 179 -2.17 1.20 5.87
C CYS A 179 -3.51 0.86 6.51
N ASN A 180 -3.51 -0.09 7.44
CA ASN A 180 -4.72 -0.57 8.10
C ASN A 180 -5.36 0.54 8.96
N PRO A 181 -6.61 0.96 8.68
CA PRO A 181 -7.32 1.97 9.47
C PRO A 181 -7.64 1.51 10.90
N LEU A 182 -7.59 0.19 11.15
CA LEU A 182 -7.96 -0.37 12.44
C LEU A 182 -6.95 0.05 13.52
N GLY A 183 -7.48 0.69 14.56
CA GLY A 183 -6.69 1.15 15.69
C GLY A 183 -6.05 2.52 15.51
N VAL A 184 -6.37 3.26 14.43
CA VAL A 184 -6.01 4.69 14.34
C VAL A 184 -6.72 5.46 15.46
N THR A 185 -5.94 6.08 16.34
CA THR A 185 -6.43 6.79 17.54
C THR A 185 -6.31 8.30 17.44
N CYS A 186 -5.52 8.80 16.50
CA CYS A 186 -5.28 10.22 16.33
C CYS A 186 -6.49 10.89 15.68
N LYS A 187 -6.78 12.14 16.07
CA LYS A 187 -7.97 12.88 15.60
C LYS A 187 -7.84 13.44 14.17
N ALA A 188 -6.67 13.32 13.55
CA ALA A 188 -6.48 13.74 12.17
C ALA A 188 -7.38 12.91 11.24
N LEU A 189 -7.92 13.54 10.20
CA LEU A 189 -8.67 12.82 9.16
C LEU A 189 -7.67 12.11 8.22
N PRO A 190 -8.05 10.96 7.62
CA PRO A 190 -7.24 10.36 6.57
C PRO A 190 -7.13 11.31 5.38
N PRO A 191 -5.98 11.34 4.67
CA PRO A 191 -5.88 12.02 3.38
C PRO A 191 -6.84 11.39 2.36
N GLU A 192 -7.29 12.19 1.39
CA GLU A 192 -8.01 11.69 0.21
C GLU A 192 -6.98 11.15 -0.79
N CYS A 193 -7.09 9.87 -1.14
CA CYS A 193 -6.16 9.19 -2.04
C CYS A 193 -6.83 8.88 -3.38
N GLU A 194 -6.03 8.89 -4.44
CA GLU A 194 -6.49 8.46 -5.76
C GLU A 194 -6.72 6.95 -5.79
N PHE A 195 -7.41 6.47 -6.82
CA PHE A 195 -7.66 5.04 -6.97
C PHE A 195 -6.34 4.30 -7.21
N GLY A 196 -6.11 3.22 -6.44
CA GLY A 196 -4.84 2.49 -6.42
C GLY A 196 -3.91 2.91 -5.29
N ASP A 197 -4.21 4.01 -4.58
CA ASP A 197 -3.48 4.45 -3.40
C ASP A 197 -4.33 4.31 -2.14
N VAL A 198 -3.66 4.16 -0.99
CA VAL A 198 -4.30 4.01 0.32
C VAL A 198 -3.63 4.94 1.34
N PRO A 199 -4.39 5.56 2.26
CA PRO A 199 -3.82 6.31 3.36
C PRO A 199 -2.86 5.47 4.21
N SER A 200 -1.63 5.95 4.41
CA SER A 200 -0.67 5.27 5.27
C SER A 200 -0.80 5.67 6.74
N VAL A 201 -0.44 4.74 7.62
CA VAL A 201 -0.52 4.85 9.08
C VAL A 201 0.86 4.68 9.68
N VAL A 202 1.20 5.54 10.64
CA VAL A 202 2.40 5.43 11.46
C VAL A 202 2.03 5.18 12.92
N ASP A 203 2.83 4.37 13.60
CA ASP A 203 2.79 4.21 15.05
C ASP A 203 3.90 5.06 15.66
N ASP A 204 3.53 6.14 16.36
CA ASP A 204 4.47 7.10 16.94
C ASP A 204 4.78 6.81 18.43
N GLY A 205 4.26 5.69 18.96
CA GLY A 205 4.34 5.33 20.37
C GLY A 205 3.30 6.01 21.27
N ASN A 206 2.60 7.05 20.78
CA ASN A 206 1.42 7.65 21.43
C ASN A 206 0.10 7.15 20.82
N GLY A 207 0.18 6.46 19.68
CA GLY A 207 -0.92 5.80 19.02
C GLY A 207 -0.66 5.61 17.53
N LYS A 208 -1.65 5.09 16.83
CA LYS A 208 -1.61 5.00 15.37
C LYS A 208 -2.23 6.26 14.78
N CYS A 209 -1.49 6.96 13.95
CA CYS A 209 -1.91 8.18 13.28
C CYS A 209 -1.81 8.03 11.76
N TRP A 210 -2.67 8.73 11.02
CA TRP A 210 -2.45 8.97 9.59
C TRP A 210 -1.16 9.76 9.39
N THR A 211 -0.36 9.36 8.41
CA THR A 211 0.88 10.07 8.07
C THR A 211 0.62 11.34 7.27
N GLY A 212 -0.56 11.44 6.64
CA GLY A 212 -0.90 12.46 5.64
C GLY A 212 -0.48 12.11 4.21
N TYR A 213 0.16 10.94 4.00
CA TYR A 213 0.56 10.45 2.69
C TYR A 213 -0.35 9.33 2.19
N CYS A 214 -0.60 9.36 0.89
CA CYS A 214 -1.16 8.26 0.12
C CYS A 214 -0.02 7.43 -0.43
N VAL A 215 -0.05 6.13 -0.17
CA VAL A 215 0.95 5.18 -0.67
C VAL A 215 0.27 4.20 -1.62
N PRO A 216 0.99 3.67 -2.63
CA PRO A 216 0.47 2.64 -3.51
C PRO A 216 -0.05 1.43 -2.74
N ALA A 217 -1.21 0.90 -3.14
CA ALA A 217 -1.84 -0.26 -2.53
C ALA A 217 -0.92 -1.50 -2.48
N GLU A 218 -0.01 -1.63 -3.45
CA GLU A 218 1.01 -2.68 -3.48
C GLU A 218 2.05 -2.58 -2.36
N ALA A 219 2.29 -1.39 -1.80
CA ALA A 219 3.15 -1.19 -0.65
C ALA A 219 2.40 -1.42 0.68
N CYS A 220 1.07 -1.43 0.68
CA CYS A 220 0.28 -1.56 1.88
C CYS A 220 0.11 -3.00 2.39
N ASP A 221 0.07 -3.15 3.71
CA ASP A 221 -0.33 -4.37 4.43
C ASP A 221 -1.84 -4.60 4.50
N TRP A 222 -2.63 -3.65 3.96
CA TRP A 222 -4.07 -3.64 3.98
C TRP A 222 -4.61 -2.79 2.83
N VAL A 223 -5.64 -3.27 2.15
CA VAL A 223 -6.39 -2.49 1.15
C VAL A 223 -7.91 -2.63 1.37
N PRO A 224 -8.73 -1.64 0.98
CA PRO A 224 -10.18 -1.69 1.20
C PRO A 224 -10.88 -2.79 0.40
N GLU A 225 -10.41 -3.04 -0.82
CA GLU A 225 -10.98 -4.02 -1.75
C GLU A 225 -9.94 -4.44 -2.80
N CYS A 226 -10.17 -5.56 -3.46
CA CYS A 226 -9.24 -6.12 -4.46
C CYS A 226 -9.03 -5.22 -5.68
N ALA A 227 -9.95 -4.30 -5.96
CA ALA A 227 -9.84 -3.38 -7.10
C ALA A 227 -8.64 -2.42 -6.99
N TYR A 228 -8.11 -2.22 -5.77
CA TYR A 228 -6.90 -1.41 -5.54
C TYR A 228 -5.62 -2.14 -5.97
N CYS A 229 -5.65 -3.46 -6.15
CA CYS A 229 -4.48 -4.20 -6.59
C CYS A 229 -4.29 -4.02 -8.10
N GLY A 230 -3.07 -3.67 -8.51
CA GLY A 230 -2.69 -3.60 -9.92
C GLY A 230 -2.79 -4.94 -10.64
N VAL A 231 -2.74 -4.92 -11.97
CA VAL A 231 -2.92 -6.11 -12.83
C VAL A 231 -1.84 -7.18 -12.62
N ASP A 232 -0.64 -6.78 -12.19
CA ASP A 232 0.49 -7.68 -11.91
C ASP A 232 0.49 -8.20 -10.46
N MET A 233 -0.53 -7.82 -9.68
CA MET A 233 -0.69 -8.17 -8.28
C MET A 233 -1.86 -9.15 -8.11
N THR A 234 -1.72 -10.04 -7.15
CA THR A 234 -2.79 -10.92 -6.69
C THR A 234 -3.43 -10.33 -5.45
N CYS A 235 -4.76 -10.17 -5.47
CA CYS A 235 -5.49 -9.84 -4.26
C CYS A 235 -5.59 -11.08 -3.36
N VAL A 236 -5.17 -10.92 -2.11
CA VAL A 236 -5.22 -11.96 -1.08
C VAL A 236 -6.15 -11.54 0.03
N THR A 237 -7.27 -12.24 0.15
CA THR A 237 -8.24 -12.07 1.24
C THR A 237 -7.79 -12.88 2.45
N LYS A 238 -7.40 -12.21 3.53
CA LYS A 238 -7.11 -12.84 4.83
C LYS A 238 -8.43 -13.07 5.57
N LEU A 239 -8.81 -14.34 5.72
CA LEU A 239 -10.05 -14.76 6.37
C LEU A 239 -9.83 -14.88 7.89
N GLN A 240 -10.15 -13.81 8.62
CA GLN A 240 -10.20 -13.78 10.10
C GLN A 240 -11.39 -12.92 10.57
N LYS A 241 -11.47 -12.58 11.87
CA LYS A 241 -12.54 -11.73 12.45
C LYS A 241 -12.60 -10.34 11.79
N GLY A 242 -13.26 -10.29 10.63
CA GLY A 242 -13.17 -9.20 9.66
C GLY A 242 -12.22 -9.60 8.52
N PRO A 243 -12.74 -9.98 7.33
CA PRO A 243 -11.87 -10.20 6.19
C PRO A 243 -11.21 -8.89 5.80
N PHE A 244 -9.93 -8.94 5.47
CA PHE A 244 -9.24 -7.84 4.83
C PHE A 244 -8.41 -8.34 3.66
N GLN A 245 -8.07 -7.43 2.77
CA GLN A 245 -7.37 -7.71 1.54
C GLN A 245 -5.95 -7.16 1.61
N VAL A 246 -5.01 -7.83 0.95
CA VAL A 246 -3.63 -7.39 0.75
C VAL A 246 -3.26 -7.68 -0.69
N CYS A 247 -2.61 -6.74 -1.36
CA CYS A 247 -2.05 -6.98 -2.69
C CYS A 247 -0.69 -7.67 -2.54
N GLU A 248 -0.52 -8.83 -3.17
CA GLU A 248 0.73 -9.59 -3.16
C GLU A 248 1.25 -9.75 -4.58
N PRO A 249 2.57 -9.69 -4.83
CA PRO A 249 3.09 -9.89 -6.17
C PRO A 249 2.78 -11.31 -6.64
N LYS A 250 2.41 -11.45 -7.92
CA LYS A 250 2.15 -12.76 -8.52
C LYS A 250 3.40 -13.64 -8.45
N PRO A 251 3.36 -14.84 -7.84
CA PRO A 251 4.51 -15.73 -7.79
C PRO A 251 5.03 -16.06 -9.19
N VAL A 252 6.34 -16.05 -9.37
CA VAL A 252 6.97 -16.37 -10.67
C VAL A 252 6.58 -17.77 -11.17
N ALA A 253 6.33 -18.71 -10.24
CA ALA A 253 5.90 -20.07 -10.53
C ALA A 253 4.50 -20.15 -11.17
N CYS A 254 3.67 -19.12 -11.05
CA CYS A 254 2.35 -19.06 -11.69
C CYS A 254 2.41 -18.61 -13.17
N GLY A 255 3.56 -18.13 -13.66
CA GLY A 255 3.69 -17.64 -15.03
C GLY A 255 2.64 -16.59 -15.41
N GLU A 256 2.00 -16.74 -16.57
CA GLU A 256 0.91 -15.88 -17.05
C GLU A 256 -0.49 -16.36 -16.62
N ASP A 257 -0.61 -17.57 -16.06
CA ASP A 257 -1.89 -18.16 -15.69
C ASP A 257 -2.57 -17.43 -14.53
N PRO A 258 -3.90 -17.50 -14.39
CA PRO A 258 -4.61 -16.99 -13.22
C PRO A 258 -4.04 -17.57 -11.94
N VAL A 259 -3.92 -16.73 -10.91
CA VAL A 259 -3.31 -17.14 -9.65
C VAL A 259 -4.28 -18.01 -8.87
N THR A 260 -3.85 -19.25 -8.62
CA THR A 260 -4.59 -20.26 -7.86
C THR A 260 -3.72 -20.81 -6.74
N CYS A 261 -4.33 -21.44 -5.74
CA CYS A 261 -3.62 -22.11 -4.65
C CYS A 261 -2.65 -23.20 -5.14
N ALA A 262 -2.83 -23.73 -6.34
CA ALA A 262 -1.89 -24.71 -6.90
C ALA A 262 -0.50 -24.13 -7.20
N CYS A 263 -0.40 -22.83 -7.48
CA CYS A 263 0.86 -22.17 -7.80
C CYS A 263 1.26 -21.06 -6.79
N ALA A 264 0.33 -20.66 -5.91
CA ALA A 264 0.49 -19.53 -5.00
C ALA A 264 0.18 -19.86 -3.52
N ASP A 265 0.21 -21.15 -3.14
CA ASP A 265 0.13 -21.58 -1.75
C ASP A 265 1.16 -20.88 -0.85
N ILE A 266 2.37 -20.64 -1.38
CA ILE A 266 3.47 -19.94 -0.71
C ILE A 266 3.08 -18.55 -0.19
N ILE A 267 2.09 -17.90 -0.82
CA ILE A 267 1.59 -16.59 -0.37
C ILE A 267 0.91 -16.69 1.00
N CYS A 268 0.12 -17.74 1.21
CA CYS A 268 -0.52 -17.98 2.50
C CYS A 268 0.50 -18.48 3.54
N GLU A 269 1.43 -19.36 3.15
CA GLU A 269 2.49 -19.85 4.04
C GLU A 269 3.39 -18.72 4.57
N SER A 270 3.66 -17.71 3.75
CA SER A 270 4.48 -16.54 4.09
C SER A 270 3.76 -15.51 4.97
N SER A 271 2.48 -15.75 5.31
CA SER A 271 1.66 -14.84 6.10
C SER A 271 1.04 -15.50 7.34
N PRO A 272 1.82 -16.07 8.27
CA PRO A 272 1.29 -16.59 9.52
C PRO A 272 0.41 -15.55 10.25
N PRO A 273 -0.74 -15.95 10.82
CA PRO A 273 -1.23 -17.32 11.00
C PRO A 273 -2.10 -17.87 9.84
N HIS A 274 -2.24 -17.15 8.74
CA HIS A 274 -3.16 -17.47 7.63
C HIS A 274 -2.53 -18.43 6.62
N VAL A 275 -2.31 -19.68 7.04
CA VAL A 275 -1.52 -20.65 6.26
C VAL A 275 -2.33 -21.54 5.33
N VAL A 276 -3.67 -21.54 5.40
CA VAL A 276 -4.51 -22.40 4.54
C VAL A 276 -5.00 -21.62 3.33
N CYS A 277 -4.54 -22.01 2.14
CA CYS A 277 -4.97 -21.42 0.88
C CYS A 277 -6.34 -21.97 0.42
N LYS A 278 -7.19 -21.07 -0.09
CA LYS A 278 -8.46 -21.37 -0.76
C LYS A 278 -8.58 -20.55 -2.05
N ASP A 279 -8.92 -21.19 -3.14
CA ASP A 279 -9.28 -20.49 -4.38
C ASP A 279 -10.62 -19.78 -4.19
N LEU A 280 -10.65 -18.47 -4.42
CA LEU A 280 -11.87 -17.68 -4.56
C LEU A 280 -12.00 -17.28 -6.05
N ASN A 281 -13.18 -16.82 -6.48
CA ASN A 281 -13.45 -16.57 -7.91
C ASN A 281 -12.39 -15.68 -8.57
N ASP A 282 -12.06 -14.54 -7.93
CA ASP A 282 -11.15 -13.52 -8.47
C ASP A 282 -10.01 -13.17 -7.48
N SER A 283 -9.76 -14.02 -6.47
CA SER A 283 -8.73 -13.77 -5.45
C SER A 283 -8.28 -15.06 -4.77
N LEU A 284 -7.20 -14.98 -3.98
CA LEU A 284 -6.80 -16.04 -3.07
C LEU A 284 -7.36 -15.77 -1.67
N GLY A 285 -7.94 -16.77 -1.04
CA GLY A 285 -8.29 -16.74 0.37
C GLY A 285 -7.18 -17.40 1.20
N CYS A 286 -6.64 -16.70 2.20
CA CYS A 286 -5.78 -17.32 3.20
C CYS A 286 -6.51 -17.37 4.55
N GLU A 287 -6.77 -18.57 5.05
CA GLU A 287 -7.48 -18.83 6.30
C GLU A 287 -6.52 -19.18 7.43
N CYS A 288 -6.87 -18.75 8.64
CA CYS A 288 -6.23 -19.20 9.86
C CYS A 288 -7.08 -20.31 10.53
N PRO A 289 -6.61 -21.56 10.58
CA PRO A 289 -7.39 -22.66 11.16
C PRO A 289 -7.69 -22.56 12.66
N ASN A 290 -6.90 -21.77 13.40
CA ASN A 290 -6.94 -21.68 14.86
C ASN A 290 -7.05 -20.22 15.37
N CYS A 291 -7.66 -19.34 14.57
CA CYS A 291 -8.05 -17.98 14.95
C CYS A 291 -9.58 -17.90 15.14
#